data_AF-M7ZID0-F1
#
_entry.id   AF-M7ZID0-F1
#
_cell.length_a   1.000
_cell.length_b   1.000
_cell.length_c   1.000
_cell.angle_alpha   90.00
_cell.angle_beta   90.00
_cell.angle_gamma   90.00
#
_symmetry.space_group_name_H-M   'P 1'
#
loop_
_entity.id
_entity.type
_entity.pdbx_description
1 polymer ?
#
loop_
_entity_poly.entity_id
_entity_poly.type
_entity_poly.pdbx_seq_one_letter_code
_entity_poly.pdbx_strand_id
1 'polypeptide(L)'
;MSRIQSIRIQFPLLIGHISNTSGMEIVHKRCKLKVTSSVPKYKNVFDTIDSVKNVPKLLLHRLFPDVRYSLWIDGKLKLVKDPYQLLERFLWRKNVRFAISRHYRLFDVLEEAEANKAGGKYDNASIDNQIEFYKREGLTHYSSAKFLITSDVPEGCVIIGEHIPITNLFTCLWFNEVDRSTSRDQLSFSAARDKIRSRVLFDN
;
A
#
# COMPACT_ATOMS: atom_id res chain seq x y z
N MET A 1 -12.77 -4.30 -13.81
CA MET A 1 -12.16 -2.96 -13.64
C MET A 1 -11.79 -2.77 -12.17
N SER A 2 -10.49 -2.75 -11.84
CA SER A 2 -10.01 -2.43 -10.48
C SER A 2 -10.33 -0.97 -10.17
N ARG A 3 -11.18 -0.71 -9.16
CA ARG A 3 -11.44 0.66 -8.69
C ARG A 3 -10.33 1.06 -7.72
N ILE A 4 -9.68 2.21 -7.93
CA ILE A 4 -8.70 2.72 -6.97
C ILE A 4 -9.45 3.31 -5.78
N GLN A 5 -9.12 2.84 -4.58
CA GLN A 5 -9.56 3.44 -3.32
C GLN A 5 -8.55 4.52 -2.92
N SER A 6 -9.05 5.69 -2.53
CA SER A 6 -8.22 6.60 -1.77
C SER A 6 -8.34 6.19 -0.31
N ILE A 7 -7.22 5.87 0.33
CA ILE A 7 -7.18 5.62 1.76
C ILE A 7 -6.80 6.92 2.43
N ARG A 8 -7.71 7.47 3.25
CA ARG A 8 -7.44 8.72 3.94
C ARG A 8 -6.67 8.42 5.21
N ILE A 9 -5.35 8.30 5.13
CA ILE A 9 -4.51 8.31 6.32
C ILE A 9 -4.45 9.76 6.81
N GLN A 10 -5.28 10.11 7.80
CA GLN A 10 -5.37 11.44 8.39
C GLN A 10 -4.64 11.42 9.75
N PHE A 11 -3.73 12.37 9.96
CA PHE A 11 -3.28 12.78 11.29
C PHE A 11 -4.38 13.70 11.89
N PRO A 12 -4.49 13.87 13.22
CA PRO A 12 -5.06 15.12 13.74
C PRO A 12 -4.29 16.29 13.10
N LEU A 13 -5.04 17.29 12.61
CA LEU A 13 -4.53 18.43 11.82
C LEU A 13 -3.17 18.96 12.32
N LEU A 14 -2.14 18.83 11.50
CA LEU A 14 -1.02 19.78 11.51
C LEU A 14 -0.84 20.26 10.08
N ILE A 15 -1.29 21.50 9.87
CA ILE A 15 -1.18 22.25 8.64
C ILE A 15 0.31 22.53 8.41
N GLY A 16 0.87 21.93 7.37
CA GLY A 16 2.21 22.25 6.87
C GLY A 16 2.13 22.44 5.36
N HIS A 17 2.04 23.70 4.94
CA HIS A 17 2.28 24.10 3.56
C HIS A 17 3.69 23.65 3.15
N ILE A 18 3.84 22.90 2.07
CA ILE A 18 5.16 22.70 1.44
C ILE A 18 5.04 22.92 -0.08
N SER A 19 5.61 24.05 -0.49
CA SER A 19 5.92 24.46 -1.84
C SER A 19 7.10 23.65 -2.43
N ASN A 20 7.05 23.48 -3.76
CA ASN A 20 8.12 23.13 -4.69
C ASN A 20 8.75 21.71 -4.72
N THR A 21 9.22 21.42 -5.94
CA THR A 21 9.75 20.22 -6.63
C THR A 21 10.81 19.45 -5.84
N SER A 22 11.01 18.13 -5.94
CA SER A 22 11.10 17.25 -7.13
C SER A 22 11.21 15.77 -6.68
N GLY A 23 10.88 14.82 -7.55
CA GLY A 23 11.19 13.39 -7.38
C GLY A 23 9.94 12.51 -7.31
N MET A 24 9.62 11.83 -8.42
CA MET A 24 8.60 10.78 -8.46
C MET A 24 9.21 9.52 -9.06
N GLU A 25 9.02 8.40 -8.39
CA GLU A 25 9.48 7.11 -8.88
C GLU A 25 8.33 6.17 -9.16
N ILE A 26 8.41 5.54 -10.33
CA ILE A 26 7.44 4.55 -10.77
C ILE A 26 8.12 3.20 -10.71
N VAL A 27 7.60 2.32 -9.88
CA VAL A 27 8.06 0.95 -9.79
C VAL A 27 6.99 0.03 -10.36
N HIS A 28 7.39 -0.74 -11.35
CA HIS A 28 6.50 -1.60 -12.08
C HIS A 28 7.13 -2.97 -12.30
N LYS A 29 6.35 -4.04 -12.06
CA LYS A 29 6.79 -5.42 -12.34
C LYS A 29 6.51 -5.76 -13.81
N ARG A 30 7.42 -5.40 -14.73
CA ARG A 30 7.42 -5.80 -16.16
C ARG A 30 6.43 -5.03 -17.08
N CYS A 31 6.78 -3.80 -17.46
CA CYS A 31 6.11 -3.07 -18.56
C CYS A 31 7.15 -2.41 -19.46
N LYS A 32 7.05 -2.67 -20.76
CA LYS A 32 7.70 -1.86 -21.80
C LYS A 32 6.91 -0.54 -21.91
N LEU A 33 7.35 0.48 -21.18
CA LEU A 33 6.82 1.84 -21.31
C LEU A 33 7.41 2.49 -22.56
N LYS A 34 6.56 2.90 -23.52
CA LYS A 34 6.93 3.90 -24.52
C LYS A 34 6.75 5.26 -23.86
N VAL A 35 7.86 5.93 -23.55
CA VAL A 35 7.89 7.27 -22.95
C VAL A 35 7.85 8.30 -24.08
N THR A 36 6.82 9.15 -24.11
CA THR A 36 6.83 10.40 -24.86
C THR A 36 7.51 11.47 -24.00
N SER A 37 8.60 12.01 -24.52
CA SER A 37 9.57 12.90 -23.89
C SER A 37 8.96 14.15 -23.22
N SER A 38 9.19 14.32 -21.91
CA SER A 38 9.34 15.61 -21.18
C SER A 38 9.22 15.51 -19.63
N VAL A 39 9.23 14.32 -19.02
CA VAL A 39 8.99 14.17 -17.57
C VAL A 39 10.28 13.78 -16.80
N PRO A 40 10.50 14.24 -15.54
CA PRO A 40 11.75 14.05 -14.80
C PRO A 40 12.15 12.58 -14.60
N LYS A 41 13.46 12.34 -14.48
CA LYS A 41 14.18 11.04 -14.38
C LYS A 41 13.33 9.88 -13.84
N TYR A 42 12.84 9.04 -14.76
CA TYR A 42 12.31 7.72 -14.44
C TYR A 42 13.44 6.70 -14.35
N LYS A 43 13.55 6.00 -13.23
CA LYS A 43 14.45 4.85 -13.10
C LYS A 43 13.61 3.58 -13.07
N ASN A 44 13.74 2.74 -14.10
CA ASN A 44 13.29 1.35 -14.03
C ASN A 44 14.37 0.56 -13.29
N VAL A 45 14.02 -0.11 -12.20
CA VAL A 45 15.02 -0.58 -11.22
C VAL A 45 15.17 -2.12 -11.19
N PHE A 46 14.38 -2.90 -11.92
CA PHE A 46 14.27 -4.33 -11.60
C PHE A 46 14.41 -5.27 -12.80
N ASP A 47 15.66 -5.65 -13.09
CA ASP A 47 16.00 -6.93 -13.73
C ASP A 47 16.67 -7.92 -12.73
N THR A 48 16.98 -7.51 -11.47
CA THR A 48 17.84 -8.30 -10.54
C THR A 48 17.24 -8.62 -9.16
N ILE A 49 16.13 -8.01 -8.72
CA ILE A 49 15.54 -8.21 -7.38
C ILE A 49 14.15 -8.89 -7.50
N ASP A 50 14.04 -9.89 -8.38
CA ASP A 50 12.81 -10.67 -8.51
C ASP A 50 12.51 -11.54 -7.26
N SER A 51 13.51 -11.76 -6.39
CA SER A 51 13.41 -12.64 -5.22
C SER A 51 12.63 -12.06 -4.04
N VAL A 52 12.39 -10.74 -3.95
CA VAL A 52 11.53 -10.16 -2.88
C VAL A 52 10.65 -9.04 -3.41
N LYS A 53 9.52 -9.39 -4.05
CA LYS A 53 8.49 -8.46 -4.57
C LYS A 53 8.10 -7.35 -3.58
N ASN A 54 8.18 -7.63 -2.28
CA ASN A 54 7.71 -6.75 -1.21
C ASN A 54 8.64 -5.57 -0.92
N VAL A 55 9.97 -5.72 -1.12
CA VAL A 55 10.94 -4.64 -0.88
C VAL A 55 10.66 -3.44 -1.79
N PRO A 56 10.61 -3.57 -3.12
CA PRO A 56 10.35 -2.42 -3.98
C PRO A 56 8.90 -1.94 -3.96
N LYS A 57 7.98 -2.76 -3.43
CA LYS A 57 6.57 -2.41 -3.25
C LYS A 57 6.31 -1.57 -2.00
N LEU A 58 7.00 -1.88 -0.90
CA LEU A 58 6.71 -1.29 0.42
C LEU A 58 7.87 -0.40 0.93
N LEU A 59 9.12 -0.70 0.59
CA LEU A 59 10.31 -0.02 1.11
C LEU A 59 10.99 0.89 0.08
N LEU A 60 10.23 1.41 -0.89
CA LEU A 60 10.75 2.25 -1.97
C LEU A 60 11.51 3.49 -1.44
N HIS A 61 11.01 4.12 -0.38
CA HIS A 61 11.68 5.23 0.30
C HIS A 61 13.05 4.90 0.90
N ARG A 62 13.35 3.61 1.13
CA ARG A 62 14.68 3.18 1.59
C ARG A 62 15.63 2.92 0.42
N LEU A 63 15.10 2.50 -0.71
CA LEU A 63 15.89 2.31 -1.93
C LEU A 63 16.26 3.65 -2.57
N PHE A 64 15.39 4.65 -2.40
CA PHE A 64 15.52 5.97 -2.98
C PHE A 64 15.21 7.06 -1.94
N PRO A 65 16.20 7.46 -1.13
CA PRO A 65 15.99 8.39 -0.03
C PRO A 65 15.45 9.76 -0.43
N ASP A 66 15.72 10.20 -1.67
CA ASP A 66 15.34 11.52 -2.19
C ASP A 66 13.95 11.53 -2.86
N VAL A 67 13.23 10.41 -2.85
CA VAL A 67 11.93 10.31 -3.52
C VAL A 67 10.82 10.94 -2.67
N ARG A 68 10.07 11.88 -3.25
CA ARG A 68 8.91 12.49 -2.58
C ARG A 68 7.61 11.72 -2.83
N TYR A 69 7.43 11.19 -4.04
CA TYR A 69 6.24 10.42 -4.40
C TYR A 69 6.61 9.09 -5.05
N SER A 70 5.85 8.03 -4.74
CA SER A 70 5.97 6.74 -5.42
C SER A 70 4.66 6.28 -6.02
N LEU A 71 4.82 5.50 -7.10
CA LEU A 71 3.75 4.80 -7.78
C LEU A 71 4.18 3.34 -8.01
N TRP A 72 3.57 2.41 -7.28
CA TRP A 72 3.69 0.98 -7.55
C TRP A 72 2.55 0.53 -8.46
N ILE A 73 2.89 -0.19 -9.53
CA ILE A 73 1.92 -0.80 -10.46
C ILE A 73 2.27 -2.27 -10.64
N ASP A 74 1.34 -3.17 -10.31
CA ASP A 74 1.50 -4.60 -10.52
C ASP A 74 1.62 -4.93 -12.02
N GLY A 75 2.40 -5.97 -12.34
CA GLY A 75 2.72 -6.36 -13.72
C GLY A 75 1.55 -6.72 -14.60
N LYS A 76 0.41 -7.06 -13.99
CA LYS A 76 -0.84 -7.32 -14.72
C LYS A 76 -1.50 -6.03 -15.26
N LEU A 77 -0.99 -4.85 -14.90
CA LEU A 77 -1.56 -3.56 -15.27
C LEU A 77 -0.61 -2.78 -16.18
N LYS A 78 -1.17 -1.92 -17.04
CA LYS A 78 -0.41 -1.00 -17.88
C LYS A 78 -0.82 0.43 -17.57
N LEU A 79 0.16 1.29 -17.33
CA LEU A 79 -0.08 2.72 -17.22
C LEU A 79 -0.31 3.31 -18.62
N VAL A 80 -1.46 3.96 -18.82
CA VAL A 80 -1.88 4.53 -20.11
C VAL A 80 -2.05 6.05 -20.08
N LYS A 81 -1.83 6.67 -18.91
CA LYS A 81 -1.95 8.12 -18.67
C LYS A 81 -0.75 8.61 -17.89
N ASP A 82 -0.57 9.92 -17.91
CA ASP A 82 0.50 10.56 -17.16
C ASP A 82 0.38 10.22 -15.65
N PRO A 83 1.46 9.73 -15.02
CA PRO A 83 1.50 9.42 -13.59
C PRO A 83 1.14 10.60 -12.67
N TYR A 84 1.42 11.85 -13.06
CA TYR A 84 1.01 13.04 -12.31
C TYR A 84 -0.51 13.18 -12.21
N GLN A 85 -1.26 12.74 -13.23
CA GLN A 85 -2.73 12.73 -13.16
C GLN A 85 -3.24 11.76 -12.08
N LEU A 86 -2.49 10.69 -11.77
CA LEU A 86 -2.83 9.82 -10.64
C LEU A 86 -2.58 10.51 -9.30
N LEU A 87 -1.45 11.21 -9.15
CA LEU A 87 -1.17 11.99 -7.94
C LEU A 87 -2.26 13.05 -7.70
N GLU A 88 -2.59 13.80 -8.74
CA GLU A 88 -3.61 14.84 -8.67
C GLU A 88 -4.97 14.26 -8.26
N ARG A 89 -5.40 13.18 -8.95
CA ARG A 89 -6.72 12.58 -8.75
C ARG A 89 -6.86 11.87 -7.39
N PHE A 90 -5.82 11.16 -6.96
CA PHE A 90 -5.93 10.24 -5.83
C PHE A 90 -5.30 10.75 -4.54
N LEU A 91 -4.35 11.69 -4.61
CA LEU A 91 -3.73 12.32 -3.44
C LEU A 91 -4.20 13.77 -3.28
N TRP A 92 -3.83 14.67 -4.21
CA TRP A 92 -3.94 16.12 -4.01
C TRP A 92 -5.38 16.62 -3.93
N ARG A 93 -6.25 16.27 -4.90
CA ARG A 93 -7.68 16.69 -4.89
C ARG A 93 -8.45 16.15 -3.69
N LYS A 94 -7.96 15.09 -3.06
CA LYS A 94 -8.59 14.45 -1.90
C LYS A 94 -7.92 14.82 -0.58
N ASN A 95 -6.83 15.58 -0.62
CA ASN A 95 -6.00 15.91 0.52
C ASN A 95 -5.62 14.66 1.34
N VAL A 96 -5.09 13.64 0.67
CA VAL A 96 -4.59 12.41 1.29
C VAL A 96 -3.15 12.15 0.85
N ARG A 97 -2.39 11.43 1.68
CA ARG A 97 -0.95 11.18 1.47
C ARG A 97 -0.63 9.77 0.98
N PHE A 98 -1.63 8.88 0.97
CA PHE A 98 -1.49 7.49 0.56
C PHE A 98 -2.77 7.03 -0.13
N ALA A 99 -2.67 6.22 -1.18
CA ALA A 99 -3.80 5.62 -1.87
C ALA A 99 -3.43 4.24 -2.38
N ILE A 100 -4.41 3.34 -2.40
CA ILE A 100 -4.19 1.94 -2.79
C ILE A 100 -5.44 1.36 -3.42
N SER A 101 -5.26 0.51 -4.43
CA SER A 101 -6.35 -0.17 -5.11
C SER A 101 -7.29 -0.93 -4.17
N ARG A 102 -8.61 -0.74 -4.35
CA ARG A 102 -9.68 -1.42 -3.60
C ARG A 102 -9.77 -2.87 -4.02
N HIS A 103 -9.90 -3.77 -3.05
CA HIS A 103 -10.29 -5.13 -3.37
C HIS A 103 -11.77 -5.18 -3.80
N TYR A 104 -12.04 -5.87 -4.91
CA TYR A 104 -13.29 -5.75 -5.67
C TYR A 104 -14.50 -6.44 -5.00
N ARG A 105 -14.27 -7.24 -3.95
CA ARG A 105 -15.29 -8.10 -3.35
C ARG A 105 -15.24 -8.15 -1.83
N LEU A 106 -14.06 -8.42 -1.28
CA LEU A 106 -13.88 -8.66 0.15
C LEU A 106 -13.29 -7.42 0.81
N PHE A 107 -13.88 -7.07 1.96
CA PHE A 107 -13.51 -5.91 2.78
C PHE A 107 -12.95 -6.32 4.14
N ASP A 108 -13.17 -7.57 4.52
CA ASP A 108 -12.77 -8.18 5.78
C ASP A 108 -11.61 -9.15 5.56
N VAL A 109 -10.59 -9.03 6.40
CA VAL A 109 -9.39 -9.87 6.36
C VAL A 109 -9.68 -11.33 6.72
N LEU A 110 -10.67 -11.58 7.59
CA LEU A 110 -11.07 -12.93 7.98
C LEU A 110 -11.78 -13.63 6.81
N GLU A 111 -12.65 -12.92 6.10
CA GLU A 111 -13.28 -13.44 4.87
C GLU A 111 -12.25 -13.67 3.76
N GLU A 112 -11.28 -12.75 3.60
CA GLU A 112 -10.18 -12.91 2.66
C GLU A 112 -9.32 -14.12 3.00
N ALA A 113 -9.08 -14.41 4.28
CA ALA A 113 -8.34 -15.59 4.71
C ALA A 113 -9.05 -16.88 4.29
N GLU A 114 -10.35 -17.01 4.56
CA GLU A 114 -11.17 -18.14 4.12
C GLU A 114 -11.18 -18.28 2.60
N ALA A 115 -11.29 -17.17 1.87
CA ALA A 115 -11.23 -17.17 0.41
C ALA A 115 -9.85 -17.61 -0.14
N ASN A 116 -8.74 -17.24 0.53
CA ASN A 116 -7.41 -17.70 0.16
C ASN A 116 -7.23 -19.21 0.41
N LYS A 117 -7.78 -19.74 1.51
CA LYS A 117 -7.80 -21.18 1.81
C LYS A 117 -8.62 -21.96 0.79
N ALA A 118 -9.86 -21.53 0.53
CA ALA A 118 -10.74 -22.17 -0.45
C ALA A 118 -10.15 -22.14 -1.87
N GLY A 119 -9.39 -21.10 -2.21
CA GLY A 119 -8.70 -20.97 -3.49
C GLY A 119 -7.35 -21.69 -3.58
N GLY A 120 -6.89 -22.36 -2.51
CA GLY A 120 -5.61 -23.07 -2.49
C GLY A 120 -4.39 -22.19 -2.79
N LYS A 121 -4.45 -20.89 -2.47
CA LYS A 121 -3.40 -19.93 -2.85
C LYS A 121 -2.13 -20.09 -2.01
N TYR A 122 -2.26 -20.52 -0.76
CA TYR A 122 -1.19 -20.77 0.21
C TYR A 122 -1.56 -21.95 1.11
N ASP A 123 -0.58 -22.42 1.87
CA ASP A 123 -0.81 -23.41 2.92
C ASP A 123 -1.82 -22.90 3.96
N ASN A 124 -2.83 -23.73 4.23
CA ASN A 124 -3.92 -23.38 5.13
C ASN A 124 -3.43 -23.18 6.56
N ALA A 125 -2.50 -24.02 7.04
CA ALA A 125 -1.97 -23.90 8.39
C ALA A 125 -1.17 -22.60 8.58
N SER A 126 -0.43 -22.16 7.56
CA SER A 126 0.23 -20.84 7.55
C SER A 126 -0.78 -19.69 7.66
N ILE A 127 -1.88 -19.73 6.90
CA ILE A 127 -2.94 -18.72 6.97
C ILE A 127 -3.59 -18.73 8.35
N ASP A 128 -3.95 -19.90 8.88
CA ASP A 128 -4.61 -20.02 10.18
C ASP A 128 -3.71 -19.50 11.31
N ASN A 129 -2.42 -19.84 11.30
CA ASN A 129 -1.45 -19.33 12.27
C ASN A 129 -1.33 -17.80 12.23
N GLN A 130 -1.32 -17.21 11.03
CA GLN A 130 -1.28 -15.76 10.87
C GLN A 130 -2.56 -15.10 11.43
N ILE A 131 -3.73 -15.62 11.07
CA ILE A 131 -5.01 -15.04 11.48
C ILE A 131 -5.22 -15.18 12.99
N GLU A 132 -4.90 -16.34 13.58
CA GLU A 132 -4.96 -16.53 15.03
C GLU A 132 -3.99 -15.62 15.77
N PHE A 133 -2.79 -15.39 15.23
CA PHE A 133 -1.88 -14.39 15.77
C PHE A 133 -2.52 -12.99 15.75
N TYR A 134 -3.09 -12.57 14.63
CA TYR A 134 -3.72 -11.24 14.55
C TYR A 134 -4.96 -11.11 15.45
N LYS A 135 -5.78 -12.16 15.60
CA LYS A 135 -6.90 -12.16 16.55
C LYS A 135 -6.43 -11.95 17.98
N ARG A 136 -5.34 -12.60 18.40
CA ARG A 136 -4.73 -12.39 19.73
C ARG A 136 -4.21 -10.97 19.91
N GLU A 137 -3.73 -10.33 18.84
CA GLU A 137 -3.33 -8.92 18.83
C GLU A 137 -4.52 -7.93 18.77
N GLY A 138 -5.76 -8.42 18.81
CA GLY A 138 -6.97 -7.59 18.84
C GLY A 138 -7.59 -7.32 17.47
N LEU A 139 -7.21 -8.06 16.42
CA LEU A 139 -7.85 -7.95 15.12
C LEU A 139 -9.32 -8.38 15.19
N THR A 140 -10.20 -7.47 14.80
CA THR A 140 -11.65 -7.69 14.71
C THR A 140 -12.12 -7.65 13.26
N HIS A 141 -13.32 -8.15 13.00
CA HIS A 141 -14.01 -7.99 11.71
C HIS A 141 -13.99 -6.53 11.22
N TYR A 142 -14.00 -6.35 9.91
CA TYR A 142 -14.10 -5.02 9.32
C TYR A 142 -15.44 -4.38 9.70
N SER A 143 -15.40 -3.10 10.06
CA SER A 143 -16.60 -2.29 10.27
C SER A 143 -16.40 -0.89 9.71
N SER A 144 -17.49 -0.24 9.30
CA SER A 144 -17.47 1.15 8.82
C SER A 144 -16.99 2.14 9.89
N ALA A 145 -17.01 1.75 11.17
CA ALA A 145 -16.49 2.51 12.29
C ALA A 145 -14.95 2.56 12.33
N LYS A 146 -14.25 1.69 11.59
CA LYS A 146 -12.79 1.76 11.39
C LYS A 146 -12.43 2.91 10.43
N PHE A 147 -12.81 4.13 10.80
CA PHE A 147 -12.65 5.33 10.00
C PHE A 147 -11.16 5.63 9.75
N LEU A 148 -10.88 6.27 8.60
CA LEU A 148 -9.60 6.48 7.87
C LEU A 148 -9.35 5.52 6.70
N ILE A 149 -9.93 4.31 6.72
CA ILE A 149 -9.86 3.37 5.59
C ILE A 149 -11.26 2.88 5.19
N THR A 150 -11.41 2.37 3.97
CA THR A 150 -12.69 1.85 3.46
C THR A 150 -12.65 0.35 3.15
N SER A 151 -11.60 -0.35 3.61
CA SER A 151 -11.41 -1.81 3.49
C SER A 151 -10.23 -2.26 4.37
N ASP A 152 -10.35 -3.38 5.07
CA ASP A 152 -9.21 -4.06 5.74
C ASP A 152 -8.32 -4.82 4.74
N VAL A 153 -8.80 -4.99 3.51
CA VAL A 153 -8.17 -5.78 2.45
C VAL A 153 -8.02 -4.94 1.20
N PRO A 154 -6.86 -4.31 0.95
CA PRO A 154 -6.58 -3.70 -0.34
C PRO A 154 -6.19 -4.77 -1.38
N GLU A 155 -6.37 -4.46 -2.68
CA GLU A 155 -5.88 -5.33 -3.75
C GLU A 155 -4.35 -5.22 -3.91
N GLY A 156 -3.75 -4.09 -3.52
CA GLY A 156 -2.31 -3.84 -3.63
C GLY A 156 -1.75 -3.89 -5.06
N CYS A 157 -2.60 -3.77 -6.09
CA CYS A 157 -2.20 -3.75 -7.50
C CYS A 157 -1.76 -2.36 -7.96
N VAL A 158 -2.23 -1.30 -7.29
CA VAL A 158 -1.73 0.07 -7.42
C VAL A 158 -1.52 0.64 -6.03
N ILE A 159 -0.34 1.19 -5.75
CA ILE A 159 -0.04 1.97 -4.52
C ILE A 159 0.51 3.32 -4.93
N ILE A 160 -0.01 4.38 -4.33
CA ILE A 160 0.41 5.76 -4.57
C ILE A 160 0.72 6.37 -3.20
N GLY A 161 1.94 6.83 -2.98
CA GLY A 161 2.35 7.37 -1.68
C GLY A 161 3.14 8.66 -1.83
N GLU A 162 2.86 9.63 -0.96
CA GLU A 162 3.85 10.65 -0.59
C GLU A 162 4.73 10.09 0.52
N HIS A 163 6.03 10.28 0.43
CA HIS A 163 7.01 9.81 1.40
C HIS A 163 7.22 10.86 2.47
N ILE A 164 6.54 10.65 3.59
CA ILE A 164 6.63 11.44 4.82
C ILE A 164 6.82 10.46 5.98
N PRO A 165 7.25 10.92 7.18
CA PRO A 165 7.55 10.02 8.29
C PRO A 165 6.45 8.99 8.59
N ILE A 166 5.18 9.41 8.58
CA ILE A 166 4.06 8.52 8.92
C ILE A 166 3.75 7.48 7.83
N THR A 167 3.83 7.84 6.55
CA THR A 167 3.59 6.90 5.44
C THR A 167 4.76 5.93 5.27
N ASN A 168 5.99 6.39 5.54
CA ASN A 168 7.18 5.54 5.57
C ASN A 168 7.13 4.57 6.75
N LEU A 169 6.70 5.02 7.94
CA LEU A 169 6.47 4.14 9.08
C LEU A 169 5.38 3.10 8.78
N PHE A 170 4.25 3.53 8.20
CA PHE A 170 3.16 2.63 7.82
C PHE A 170 3.64 1.52 6.89
N THR A 171 4.35 1.89 5.82
CA THR A 171 4.84 0.93 4.83
C THR A 171 5.96 0.02 5.38
N CYS A 172 6.80 0.52 6.30
CA CYS A 172 7.75 -0.31 7.05
C CYS A 172 7.05 -1.33 7.96
N LEU A 173 6.03 -0.90 8.72
CA LEU A 173 5.25 -1.81 9.56
C LEU A 173 4.58 -2.88 8.70
N TRP A 174 3.96 -2.48 7.60
CA TRP A 174 3.33 -3.41 6.69
C TRP A 174 4.34 -4.39 6.09
N PHE A 175 5.53 -3.92 5.69
CA PHE A 175 6.62 -4.81 5.26
C PHE A 175 6.98 -5.83 6.35
N ASN A 176 7.12 -5.41 7.60
CA ASN A 176 7.45 -6.33 8.70
C ASN A 176 6.36 -7.37 8.94
N GLU A 177 5.08 -7.01 8.79
CA GLU A 177 3.98 -7.98 8.89
C GLU A 177 4.00 -9.00 7.75
N VAL A 178 4.35 -8.57 6.53
CA VAL A 178 4.47 -9.43 5.35
C VAL A 178 5.73 -10.30 5.39
N ASP A 179 6.82 -9.78 5.94
CA ASP A 179 8.06 -10.55 6.10
C ASP A 179 7.92 -11.63 7.18
N ARG A 180 7.20 -11.30 8.27
CA ARG A 180 6.87 -12.26 9.35
C ARG A 180 5.91 -13.34 8.88
N SER A 181 4.98 -13.00 7.98
CA SER A 181 3.91 -13.91 7.54
C SER A 181 4.00 -14.15 6.03
N THR A 182 4.30 -15.38 5.63
CA THR A 182 4.44 -15.77 4.22
C THR A 182 3.16 -15.66 3.39
N SER A 183 2.03 -15.41 4.04
CA SER A 183 0.67 -15.40 3.51
C SER A 183 0.24 -13.97 3.16
N ARG A 184 0.42 -13.58 1.90
CA ARG A 184 -0.21 -12.43 1.21
C ARG A 184 -0.20 -11.07 1.93
N ASP A 185 0.35 -10.07 1.25
CA ASP A 185 0.34 -8.67 1.69
C ASP A 185 -1.05 -8.12 2.04
N GLN A 186 -2.11 -8.66 1.42
CA GLN A 186 -3.50 -8.31 1.71
C GLN A 186 -3.94 -8.69 3.13
N LEU A 187 -3.47 -9.82 3.67
CA LEU A 187 -3.84 -10.30 5.01
C LEU A 187 -3.13 -9.52 6.13
N SER A 188 -1.96 -8.98 5.83
CA SER A 188 -1.14 -8.23 6.78
C SER A 188 -1.49 -6.75 6.89
N PHE A 189 -2.31 -6.22 5.97
CA PHE A 189 -2.59 -4.77 5.88
C PHE A 189 -3.35 -4.25 7.10
N SER A 190 -4.39 -4.97 7.54
CA SER A 190 -5.22 -4.59 8.69
C SER A 190 -4.40 -4.53 9.98
N ALA A 191 -3.53 -5.51 10.21
CA ALA A 191 -2.63 -5.55 11.36
C ALA A 191 -1.66 -4.35 11.39
N ALA A 192 -1.05 -4.02 10.24
CA ALA A 192 -0.20 -2.82 10.15
C ALA A 192 -0.97 -1.53 10.41
N ARG A 193 -2.22 -1.46 9.93
CA ARG A 193 -3.14 -0.34 10.14
C ARG A 193 -3.56 -0.18 11.60
N ASP A 194 -3.87 -1.27 12.29
CA ASP A 194 -4.23 -1.23 13.71
C ASP A 194 -3.04 -0.83 14.58
N LYS A 195 -1.83 -1.32 14.25
CA LYS A 195 -0.58 -0.93 14.94
C LYS A 195 -0.23 0.54 14.78
N ILE A 196 -0.42 1.13 13.60
CA ILE A 196 -0.17 2.57 13.43
C ILE A 196 -1.27 3.40 14.10
N ARG A 197 -2.53 2.94 14.04
CA ARG A 197 -3.65 3.60 14.68
C ARG A 197 -3.46 3.65 16.20
N SER A 198 -3.02 2.56 16.82
CA SER A 198 -2.82 2.52 18.26
C SER A 198 -1.71 3.46 18.73
N ARG A 199 -0.63 3.59 17.95
CA ARG A 199 0.50 4.47 18.30
C ARG A 199 0.30 5.95 18.00
N VAL A 200 -0.70 6.30 17.18
CA VAL A 200 -0.91 7.70 16.73
C VAL A 200 -2.16 8.32 17.37
N LEU A 201 -3.15 7.51 17.75
CA LEU A 201 -4.41 8.00 18.31
C LEU A 201 -4.52 7.91 19.85
N PHE A 202 -3.70 7.08 20.51
CA PHE A 202 -3.77 6.91 21.98
C PHE A 202 -2.73 7.72 22.77
N ASP A 203 -1.89 8.51 22.11
CA ASP A 203 -0.94 9.45 22.77
C ASP A 203 -1.57 10.84 23.03
N ASN A 204 -2.89 10.92 23.27
CA ASN A 204 -3.58 12.15 23.73
C ASN A 204 -4.21 11.95 25.11
#